data_AF-A0A0D2DBP2-F1
#
_entry.id   AF-A0A0D2DBP2-F1
#
_cell.length_a   1.000
_cell.length_b   1.000
_cell.length_c   1.000
_cell.angle_alpha   90.00
_cell.angle_beta   90.00
_cell.angle_gamma   90.00
#
_symmetry.space_group_name_H-M   'P 1'
#
loop_
_entity.id
_entity.type
_entity.pdbx_description
1 polymer ?
#
loop_
_entity_poly.entity_id
_entity_poly.type
_entity_poly.pdbx_seq_one_letter_code
_entity_poly.pdbx_strand_id
1 'polypeptide(L)'
;METIAHFVRQQVRRHPHSKVVVYCQTVPQTKALAALLAYDAYHHHAADKDIKMGAFQSGATSLIVSTSAFGIGVDIRDIRVIIHMDEPRLLLDYGQESSRAGRDG
;
A
#
# COMPACT_ATOMS: atom_id res chain seq x y z
N MET A 1 4.63 16.81 0.29
CA MET A 1 5.25 15.48 0.09
C MET A 1 6.08 15.02 1.29
N GLU A 2 6.98 15.85 1.85
CA GLU A 2 7.81 15.43 2.99
C GLU A 2 7.02 15.06 4.25
N THR A 3 6.01 15.85 4.63
CA THR A 3 5.16 15.55 5.80
C THR A 3 4.46 14.20 5.68
N ILE A 4 3.99 13.88 4.47
CA ILE A 4 3.34 12.60 4.18
C ILE A 4 4.35 11.47 4.27
N ALA A 5 5.53 11.63 3.66
CA ALA A 5 6.58 10.62 3.75
C ALA A 5 7.02 10.38 5.20
N HIS A 6 7.07 11.43 6.02
CA HIS A 6 7.32 11.32 7.45
C HIS A 6 6.23 10.51 8.16
N PHE A 7 4.95 10.83 7.92
CA PHE A 7 3.82 10.10 8.50
C PHE A 7 3.84 8.62 8.12
N VAL A 8 4.04 8.30 6.84
CA VAL A 8 4.12 6.92 6.35
C VAL A 8 5.26 6.16 7.04
N ARG A 9 6.46 6.75 7.10
CA ARG A 9 7.61 6.15 7.81
C ARG A 9 7.32 5.94 9.30
N GLN A 10 6.59 6.86 9.93
CA GLN A 10 6.17 6.71 11.32
C GLN A 10 5.24 5.50 11.49
N GLN A 11 4.27 5.30 10.59
CA GLN A 11 3.37 4.14 10.66
C GLN A 11 4.12 2.82 10.51
N VAL A 12 5.06 2.73 9.56
CA VAL A 12 5.90 1.52 9.40
C VAL A 12 6.70 1.24 10.68
N ARG A 13 7.29 2.27 11.31
CA ARG A 13 8.04 2.11 12.57
C ARG A 13 7.17 1.68 13.75
N ARG A 14 5.91 2.14 13.82
CA ARG A 14 4.97 1.78 14.88
C ARG A 14 4.46 0.35 14.76
N HIS A 15 4.54 -0.24 13.57
CA HIS A 15 4.04 -1.58 13.27
C HIS A 15 5.13 -2.43 12.60
N PRO A 16 6.24 -2.74 13.30
CA PRO A 16 7.43 -3.38 12.70
C PRO A 16 7.20 -4.81 12.17
N HIS A 17 6.11 -5.46 12.60
CA HIS A 17 5.73 -6.81 12.20
C HIS A 17 4.44 -6.84 11.38
N SER A 18 4.02 -5.69 10.85
CA SER A 18 2.80 -5.58 10.05
C SER A 18 3.08 -4.89 8.73
N LYS A 19 2.14 -5.07 7.81
CA LYS A 19 2.16 -4.52 6.47
C LYS A 19 1.37 -3.22 6.41
N VAL A 20 1.86 -2.31 5.59
CA VAL A 20 1.27 -1.01 5.31
C VAL A 20 0.97 -0.91 3.81
N VAL A 21 -0.24 -0.50 3.45
CA VAL A 21 -0.59 -0.18 2.06
C VAL A 21 -0.85 1.31 1.95
N VAL A 22 -0.25 1.94 0.94
CA VAL A 22 -0.50 3.35 0.61
C VAL A 22 -1.16 3.43 -0.75
N TYR A 23 -2.40 3.87 -0.81
CA TYR A 23 -3.16 4.07 -2.04
C TYR A 23 -2.98 5.49 -2.58
N CYS A 24 -2.66 5.60 -3.88
CA CYS A 24 -2.63 6.85 -4.64
C CYS A 24 -3.61 6.77 -5.83
N GLN A 25 -4.09 7.90 -6.33
CA GLN A 25 -5.01 7.90 -7.47
C GLN A 25 -4.35 7.53 -8.81
N THR A 26 -3.10 7.94 -9.02
CA THR A 26 -2.42 7.85 -10.32
C THR A 26 -1.08 7.12 -10.26
N VAL A 27 -0.70 6.44 -11.35
CA VAL A 27 0.59 5.74 -11.46
C VAL A 27 1.79 6.67 -11.27
N PRO A 28 1.82 7.91 -11.82
CA PRO A 28 2.91 8.85 -11.55
C PRO A 28 3.06 9.17 -10.06
N GLN A 29 1.96 9.43 -9.34
CA GLN A 29 2.00 9.67 -7.89
C GLN A 29 2.50 8.43 -7.12
N THR A 30 1.99 7.24 -7.46
CA THR A 30 2.44 5.97 -6.88
C THR A 30 3.95 5.81 -7.01
N LYS A 31 4.50 6.01 -8.22
CA LYS A 31 5.95 5.90 -8.47
C LYS A 31 6.75 6.96 -7.73
N ALA A 32 6.30 8.21 -7.74
CA ALA A 32 6.99 9.31 -7.06
C ALA A 32 7.06 9.10 -5.54
N LEU A 33 5.95 8.69 -4.93
CA LEU A 33 5.89 8.44 -3.49
C LEU A 33 6.69 7.19 -3.10
N ALA A 34 6.60 6.11 -3.87
CA ALA A 34 7.39 4.90 -3.65
C ALA A 34 8.90 5.18 -3.69
N ALA A 35 9.36 5.95 -4.69
CA ALA A 35 10.75 6.38 -4.80
C ALA A 35 11.18 7.25 -3.60
N LEU A 36 10.34 8.20 -3.17
CA LEU A 36 10.61 9.04 -2.01
C LEU A 36 10.72 8.23 -0.71
N LEU A 37 9.91 7.17 -0.57
CA LEU A 37 9.91 6.30 0.61
C LEU A 37 11.00 5.22 0.56
N ALA A 38 11.59 4.96 -0.61
CA ALA A 38 12.45 3.81 -0.91
C ALA A 38 11.72 2.45 -0.75
N TYR A 39 10.51 2.36 -1.31
CA TYR A 39 9.69 1.14 -1.34
C TYR A 39 9.16 0.86 -2.75
N ASP A 40 8.44 -0.25 -2.90
CA ASP A 40 7.87 -0.68 -4.17
C ASP A 40 6.63 0.13 -4.59
N ALA A 41 6.61 0.50 -5.88
CA ALA A 41 5.43 0.96 -6.57
C ALA A 41 4.73 -0.22 -7.27
N TYR A 42 3.45 -0.41 -6.97
CA TYR A 42 2.60 -1.42 -7.57
C TYR A 42 1.48 -0.79 -8.40
N HIS A 43 1.29 -1.29 -9.62
CA HIS A 43 0.13 -0.95 -10.45
C HIS A 43 -0.09 -2.03 -11.50
N HIS A 44 -1.30 -2.11 -12.06
CA HIS A 44 -1.73 -3.18 -12.96
C HIS A 44 -0.77 -3.45 -14.15
N HIS A 45 -0.18 -2.40 -14.71
CA HIS A 45 0.74 -2.48 -15.87
C HIS A 45 2.23 -2.57 -15.50
N ALA A 46 2.58 -2.82 -14.23
CA ALA A 46 3.99 -2.98 -13.86
C ALA A 46 4.49 -4.36 -14.33
N ALA A 47 5.63 -4.40 -15.03
CA ALA A 47 6.19 -5.64 -15.56
C ALA A 47 6.64 -6.61 -14.44
N ASP A 48 7.00 -6.08 -13.28
CA ASP A 48 7.47 -6.79 -12.09
C ASP A 48 6.40 -6.90 -10.98
N LYS A 49 5.12 -6.70 -11.33
CA LYS A 49 4.02 -6.65 -10.34
C LYS A 49 3.93 -7.91 -9.48
N ASP A 50 4.16 -9.09 -10.05
CA ASP A 50 4.01 -10.37 -9.33
C ASP A 50 5.17 -10.58 -8.35
N ILE A 51 6.38 -10.14 -8.72
CA ILE A 51 7.56 -10.15 -7.85
C ILE A 51 7.33 -9.23 -6.64
N LYS A 52 6.87 -8.00 -6.89
CA LYS A 52 6.58 -7.02 -5.84
C LYS A 52 5.43 -7.47 -4.92
N MET A 53 4.38 -8.03 -5.50
CA MET A 53 3.27 -8.61 -4.72
C MET A 53 3.77 -9.76 -3.86
N GLY A 54 4.58 -10.67 -4.40
CA GLY A 54 5.17 -11.78 -3.65
C GLY A 54 6.07 -11.32 -2.50
N ALA A 55 6.89 -10.29 -2.73
CA ALA A 55 7.72 -9.68 -1.69
C ALA A 55 6.86 -9.07 -0.57
N PHE A 56 5.75 -8.40 -0.92
CA PHE A 56 4.84 -7.82 0.07
C PHE A 56 4.06 -8.90 0.83
N GLN A 57 3.55 -9.91 0.14
CA GLN A 57 2.80 -11.02 0.74
C GLN A 57 3.64 -11.81 1.74
N SER A 58 4.89 -12.12 1.38
CA SER A 58 5.85 -12.82 2.23
C SER A 58 6.37 -11.96 3.40
N GLY A 59 6.17 -10.64 3.36
CA GLY A 59 6.70 -9.71 4.36
C GLY A 59 8.17 -9.30 4.12
N ALA A 60 8.77 -9.68 2.98
CA ALA A 60 10.09 -9.20 2.57
C ALA A 60 10.11 -7.68 2.37
N THR A 61 8.98 -7.09 1.99
CA THR A 61 8.73 -5.65 2.15
C THR A 61 7.51 -5.43 3.04
N SER A 62 7.63 -4.50 4.00
CA SER A 62 6.57 -4.15 4.95
C SER A 62 5.63 -3.06 4.43
N LEU A 63 5.96 -2.42 3.30
CA LEU A 63 5.13 -1.38 2.71
C LEU A 63 5.06 -1.53 1.19
N ILE A 64 3.87 -1.29 0.65
CA ILE A 64 3.66 -1.16 -0.79
C ILE A 64 2.84 0.10 -1.10
N VAL A 65 3.29 0.86 -2.09
CA VAL A 65 2.53 2.00 -2.62
C VAL A 65 1.82 1.54 -3.88
N SER A 66 0.50 1.67 -3.94
CA SER A 66 -0.30 1.15 -5.04
C SER A 66 -1.32 2.16 -5.56
N THR A 67 -1.81 1.96 -6.77
CA THR A 67 -3.13 2.49 -7.17
C THR A 67 -4.26 1.63 -6.59
N SER A 68 -5.51 2.11 -6.62
CA SER A 68 -6.69 1.42 -6.09
C SER A 68 -6.99 0.03 -6.69
N ALA A 69 -6.27 -0.37 -7.76
CA ALA A 69 -6.33 -1.72 -8.32
C ALA A 69 -5.53 -2.76 -7.49
N PHE A 70 -5.16 -2.48 -6.24
CA PHE A 70 -4.43 -3.41 -5.41
C PHE A 70 -5.30 -4.60 -4.98
N GLY A 71 -5.04 -5.75 -5.61
CA GLY A 71 -5.41 -7.05 -5.07
C GLY A 71 -6.91 -7.29 -4.89
N ILE A 72 -7.77 -6.84 -5.81
CA ILE A 72 -9.16 -7.33 -5.86
C ILE A 72 -9.12 -8.87 -5.82
N GLY A 73 -9.69 -9.48 -4.77
CA GLY A 73 -9.71 -10.93 -4.58
C GLY A 73 -8.48 -11.57 -3.93
N VAL A 74 -7.47 -10.81 -3.53
CA VAL A 74 -6.28 -11.32 -2.84
C VAL A 74 -6.42 -11.11 -1.34
N ASP A 75 -6.30 -12.20 -0.57
CA ASP A 75 -6.26 -12.16 0.89
C ASP A 75 -4.80 -12.04 1.37
N ILE A 76 -4.46 -10.89 1.94
CA ILE A 76 -3.12 -10.58 2.44
C ILE A 76 -3.24 -10.39 3.94
N ARG A 77 -2.58 -11.28 4.70
CA ARG A 77 -2.51 -11.23 6.16
C ARG A 77 -1.61 -10.11 6.65
N ASP A 78 -1.79 -9.71 7.90
CA ASP A 78 -0.92 -8.79 8.65
C ASP A 78 -0.96 -7.34 8.16
N ILE A 79 -1.96 -6.94 7.37
CA ILE A 79 -2.14 -5.54 6.99
C ILE A 79 -2.73 -4.78 8.18
N ARG A 80 -1.94 -3.88 8.77
CA ARG A 80 -2.35 -3.10 9.95
C ARG A 80 -2.74 -1.68 9.61
N VAL A 81 -2.19 -1.13 8.53
CA VAL A 81 -2.38 0.28 8.17
C VAL A 81 -2.69 0.40 6.68
N ILE A 82 -3.80 1.07 6.40
CA ILE A 82 -4.17 1.53 5.06
C ILE A 82 -4.11 3.05 5.07
N ILE A 83 -3.43 3.64 4.09
CA ILE A 83 -3.31 5.09 3.92
C ILE A 83 -3.82 5.45 2.54
N HIS A 84 -4.85 6.28 2.47
CA HIS A 84 -5.31 6.90 1.23
C HIS A 84 -4.66 8.28 1.09
N MET A 85 -3.83 8.45 0.07
CA MET A 85 -3.14 9.71 -0.21
C MET A 85 -4.07 10.78 -0.77
N ASP A 86 -5.07 10.34 -1.52
CA ASP A 86 -6.07 11.15 -2.19
C ASP A 86 -7.45 10.54 -1.91
N GLU A 87 -8.52 11.23 -2.31
CA GLU A 87 -9.87 10.68 -2.20
C GLU A 87 -9.97 9.33 -2.95
N PRO A 88 -10.56 8.30 -2.34
CA PRO A 88 -10.88 7.05 -3.02
C PRO A 88 -11.75 7.32 -4.25
N ARG A 89 -11.58 6.56 -5.33
CA ARG A 89 -12.35 6.79 -6.57
C ARG A 89 -13.84 6.57 -6.35
N LEU A 90 -14.18 5.58 -5.53
CA LEU A 90 -15.54 5.25 -5.12
C LEU A 90 -15.56 4.94 -3.62
N LEU A 91 -16.69 5.20 -2.97
CA LEU A 91 -16.89 4.81 -1.57
C LEU A 91 -16.81 3.29 -1.38
N LEU A 92 -17.21 2.52 -2.41
CA LEU A 92 -17.07 1.06 -2.40
C LEU A 92 -15.59 0.63 -2.35
N ASP A 93 -14.74 1.29 -3.15
CA ASP A 93 -13.29 1.03 -3.15
C ASP A 93 -12.73 1.29 -1.75
N TYR A 94 -13.07 2.44 -1.16
CA TYR A 94 -12.68 2.78 0.21
C TYR A 94 -13.08 1.70 1.22
N GLY A 95 -14.35 1.26 1.17
CA GLY A 95 -14.87 0.23 2.06
C GLY A 95 -14.10 -1.09 1.92
N GLN A 96 -13.85 -1.52 0.68
CA GLN A 96 -13.09 -2.74 0.41
C GLN A 96 -11.62 -2.62 0.84
N GLU A 97 -10.96 -1.52 0.50
CA GLU A 97 -9.55 -1.27 0.81
C GLU A 97 -9.32 -1.17 2.32
N SER A 98 -10.15 -0.39 3.02
CA SER A 98 -10.04 -0.17 4.46
C SER A 98 -10.37 -1.44 5.25
N SER A 99 -11.23 -2.32 4.73
CA SER A 99 -11.56 -3.61 5.36
C SER A 99 -10.37 -4.57 5.48
N ARG A 100 -9.26 -4.28 4.77
CA ARG A 100 -8.01 -5.05 4.87
C ARG A 100 -7.24 -4.76 6.15
N ALA A 101 -7.41 -3.57 6.73
CA ALA A 101 -6.75 -3.22 7.97
C ALA A 101 -7.32 -4.06 9.13
N GLY A 102 -6.45 -4.68 9.91
CA GLY A 102 -6.85 -5.35 11.16
C GLY A 102 -7.66 -6.64 10.97
N ARG A 103 -7.50 -7.33 9.82
CA ARG A 103 -8.09 -8.67 9.60
C ARG A 103 -7.47 -9.77 10.47
N ASP A 104 -6.44 -9.43 11.22
CA ASP A 104 -5.76 -10.31 12.16
C ASP A 104 -6.18 -9.82 13.55
N GLY A 105 -7.04 -10.62 14.20
CA GLY A 105 -7.80 -10.31 15.42
C GLY A 105 -7.02 -9.67 16.57
#